data_AF-A0A9D2AML6-F1
#
_entry.id   AF-A0A9D2AML6-F1
#
_cell.length_a   1.000
_cell.length_b   1.000
_cell.length_c   1.000
_cell.angle_alpha   90.00
_cell.angle_beta   90.00
_cell.angle_gamma   90.00
#
_symmetry.space_group_name_H-M   'P 1'
#
loop_
_entity.id
_entity.type
_entity.pdbx_description
1 polymer ?
#
loop_
_entity_poly.entity_id
_entity_poly.type
_entity_poly.pdbx_seq_one_letter_code
_entity_poly.pdbx_strand_id
1 'polypeptide(L)'
;VEVVGTKGSQKMSVLGPVRKDTQVEVSLTDARSLGVTAPIRESGDIAGSGACKLVGPAGEVELTEGVIAAKRHVHMTPEDAQAAGVQDKQIVSLAIESPNGRSLTFGDVVVRVSASYATAAHIDTDESNALAPGKECYGEMIVK
;
A
#
# COMPACT_ATOMS: atom_id res chain seq x y z
N VAL A 1 5.81 8.45 -14.12
CA VAL A 1 5.88 9.86 -13.68
C VAL A 1 7.11 10.04 -12.82
N GLU A 2 7.81 11.17 -12.89
CA GLU A 2 8.88 11.46 -11.92
C GLU A 2 8.27 12.13 -10.70
N VAL A 3 8.52 11.57 -9.52
CA VAL A 3 8.12 12.12 -8.22
C VAL A 3 9.34 12.79 -7.63
N VAL A 4 9.21 14.08 -7.33
CA VAL A 4 10.28 14.93 -6.82
C VAL A 4 9.94 15.37 -5.40
N GLY A 5 10.83 15.07 -4.45
CA GLY A 5 10.78 15.56 -3.08
C GLY A 5 11.93 16.50 -2.77
N THR A 6 12.11 16.86 -1.49
CA THR A 6 13.12 17.85 -1.07
C THR A 6 14.57 17.36 -1.15
N LYS A 7 14.80 16.04 -1.19
CA LYS A 7 16.14 15.42 -1.20
C LYS A 7 16.48 14.74 -2.51
N GLY A 8 15.50 14.40 -3.33
CA GLY A 8 15.75 13.69 -4.58
C GLY A 8 14.47 13.43 -5.37
N SER A 9 14.62 12.66 -6.44
CA SER A 9 13.52 12.27 -7.32
C SER A 9 13.63 10.80 -7.73
N GLN A 10 12.48 10.22 -8.10
CA GLN A 10 12.39 8.84 -8.58
C GLN A 10 11.33 8.71 -9.66
N LYS A 11 11.60 7.88 -10.67
CA LYS A 11 10.57 7.48 -11.65
C LYS A 11 9.68 6.41 -11.04
N MET A 12 8.38 6.67 -11.02
CA MET A 12 7.35 5.79 -10.48
C MET A 12 6.32 5.44 -11.55
N SER A 13 5.72 4.26 -11.41
CA SER A 13 4.63 3.77 -12.25
C SER A 13 3.33 4.53 -11.96
N VAL A 14 2.47 4.64 -12.97
CA VAL A 14 1.12 5.20 -12.84
C VAL A 14 0.12 4.06 -12.89
N LEU A 15 -0.70 3.92 -11.86
CA LEU A 15 -1.77 2.92 -11.81
C LEU A 15 -3.09 3.53 -12.30
N GLY A 16 -3.72 2.85 -13.26
CA GLY A 16 -5.04 3.20 -13.77
C GLY A 16 -6.19 2.49 -13.04
N PRO A 17 -7.45 2.86 -13.35
CA PRO A 17 -7.85 4.01 -14.16
C PRO A 17 -7.62 5.34 -13.42
N VAL A 18 -7.88 6.46 -14.09
CA VAL A 18 -7.90 7.79 -13.46
C VAL A 18 -8.91 7.80 -12.31
N ARG A 19 -8.54 8.42 -11.19
CA ARG A 19 -9.37 8.56 -10.00
C ARG A 19 -9.68 10.03 -9.73
N LYS A 20 -10.58 10.26 -8.77
CA LYS A 20 -11.01 11.59 -8.35
C LYS A 20 -9.85 12.42 -7.78
N ASP A 21 -9.03 11.77 -6.94
CA ASP A 21 -7.95 12.43 -6.21
C ASP A 21 -6.59 11.83 -6.63
N THR A 22 -5.55 12.66 -6.64
CA THR A 22 -4.18 12.21 -6.93
C THR A 22 -3.56 11.65 -5.66
N GLN A 23 -3.05 10.42 -5.74
CA GLN A 23 -2.40 9.73 -4.63
C GLN A 23 -1.06 9.15 -5.07
N VAL A 24 -0.06 9.29 -4.22
CA VAL A 24 1.30 8.76 -4.41
C VAL A 24 1.60 7.82 -3.25
N GLU A 25 1.74 6.55 -3.56
CA GLU A 25 2.10 5.52 -2.57
C GLU A 25 3.60 5.26 -2.65
N VAL A 26 4.31 5.47 -1.54
CA VAL A 26 5.76 5.25 -1.40
C VAL A 26 6.03 4.34 -0.23
N SER A 27 7.11 3.56 -0.27
CA SER A 27 7.62 2.91 0.94
C SER A 27 8.19 3.97 1.90
N LEU A 28 8.37 3.62 3.18
CA LEU A 28 9.01 4.54 4.13
C LEU A 28 10.49 4.77 3.78
N THR A 29 11.14 3.79 3.16
CA THR A 29 12.49 3.94 2.59
C THR A 29 12.51 4.94 1.44
N ASP A 30 11.55 4.87 0.52
CA ASP A 30 11.44 5.84 -0.59
C ASP A 30 11.14 7.24 -0.05
N ALA A 31 10.25 7.37 0.93
CA ALA A 31 9.92 8.64 1.55
C ALA A 31 11.16 9.36 2.13
N ARG A 32 12.06 8.60 2.78
CA ARG A 32 13.34 9.12 3.29
C ARG A 32 14.26 9.60 2.18
N SER A 33 14.34 8.83 1.09
CA SER A 33 15.21 9.10 -0.06
C SER A 33 14.74 10.32 -0.85
N LEU A 34 13.43 10.44 -1.07
CA LEU A 34 12.79 11.58 -1.70
C LEU A 34 12.79 12.82 -0.78
N GLY A 35 12.79 12.64 0.53
CA GLY A 35 12.65 13.73 1.49
C GLY A 35 11.22 14.26 1.53
N VAL A 36 10.24 13.36 1.56
CA VAL A 36 8.81 13.67 1.68
C VAL A 36 8.27 13.08 2.99
N THR A 37 7.24 13.71 3.55
CA THR A 37 6.45 13.10 4.61
C THR A 37 5.50 12.08 3.99
N ALA A 38 5.39 10.89 4.56
CA ALA A 38 4.47 9.86 4.08
C ALA A 38 3.82 9.17 5.29
N PRO A 39 2.69 9.68 5.80
CA PRO A 39 1.98 9.02 6.89
C PRO A 39 1.44 7.65 6.43
N ILE A 40 1.39 6.69 7.34
CA ILE A 40 0.80 5.37 7.07
C ILE A 40 -0.72 5.52 7.02
N ARG A 41 -1.33 5.27 5.86
CA ARG A 41 -2.76 5.51 5.61
C ARG A 41 -3.37 4.45 4.71
N GLU A 42 -4.68 4.25 4.82
CA GLU A 42 -5.42 3.47 3.83
C GLU A 42 -5.57 4.27 2.53
N SER A 43 -5.57 3.57 1.39
CA SER A 43 -5.81 4.20 0.08
C SER A 43 -7.15 4.96 0.08
N GLY A 44 -7.09 6.24 -0.31
CA GLY A 44 -8.20 7.20 -0.26
C GLY A 44 -8.17 8.16 0.93
N ASP A 45 -7.42 7.86 1.99
CA ASP A 45 -7.26 8.75 3.15
C ASP A 45 -6.01 9.64 2.99
N ILE A 46 -6.14 10.65 2.13
CA ILE A 46 -5.03 11.53 1.74
C ILE A 46 -5.07 12.92 2.40
N ALA A 47 -6.12 13.25 3.14
CA ALA A 47 -6.29 14.57 3.72
C ALA A 47 -5.15 14.88 4.72
N GLY A 48 -4.48 16.01 4.50
CA GLY A 48 -3.33 16.44 5.30
C GLY A 48 -2.13 15.49 5.22
N SER A 49 -2.05 14.67 4.17
CA SER A 49 -0.89 13.80 3.91
C SER A 49 0.26 14.58 3.28
N GLY A 50 1.32 13.89 2.87
CA GLY A 50 2.51 14.55 2.38
C GLY A 50 2.36 15.21 1.02
N ALA A 51 3.31 16.11 0.73
CA ALA A 51 3.42 16.86 -0.50
C ALA A 51 4.58 16.35 -1.38
N CYS A 52 4.46 16.52 -2.68
CA CYS A 52 5.54 16.30 -3.66
C CYS A 52 5.27 17.07 -4.95
N LYS A 53 6.24 17.10 -5.86
CA LYS A 53 6.03 17.54 -7.24
C LYS A 53 6.02 16.35 -8.18
N LEU A 54 5.04 16.31 -9.08
CA LEU A 54 4.96 15.32 -10.15
C LEU A 54 5.40 15.94 -11.46
N VAL A 55 6.35 15.32 -12.15
CA VAL A 55 6.82 15.73 -13.47
C VAL A 55 6.49 14.64 -14.49
N GLY A 56 5.64 14.99 -15.44
CA GLY A 56 5.27 14.17 -16.59
C GLY A 56 5.92 14.67 -17.88
N PRO A 57 5.72 13.95 -19.00
CA PRO A 57 6.31 14.34 -20.29
C PRO A 57 5.75 15.66 -20.85
N ALA A 58 4.58 16.09 -20.38
CA ALA A 58 3.85 17.26 -20.89
C ALA A 58 3.74 18.42 -19.88
N GLY A 59 4.38 18.32 -18.72
CA GLY A 59 4.30 19.34 -17.67
C GLY A 59 4.50 18.80 -16.28
N GLU A 60 4.29 19.66 -15.29
CA GLU A 60 4.44 19.34 -13.88
C GLU A 60 3.26 19.86 -13.05
N VAL A 61 3.05 19.25 -11.89
CA VAL A 61 2.05 19.68 -10.89
C VAL A 61 2.63 19.52 -9.49
N GLU A 62 2.42 20.53 -8.65
CA GLU A 62 2.73 20.46 -7.22
C GLU A 62 1.50 19.93 -6.46
N LEU A 63 1.72 18.90 -5.65
CA LEU A 63 0.73 18.35 -4.74
C LEU A 63 1.00 18.90 -3.34
N THR A 64 -0.01 19.53 -2.74
CA THR A 64 0.05 19.97 -1.33
C THR A 64 -0.32 18.84 -0.36
N GLU A 65 -1.00 17.80 -0.85
CA GLU A 65 -1.32 16.56 -0.16
C GLU A 65 -1.46 15.42 -1.19
N GLY A 66 -1.36 14.16 -0.75
CA GLY A 66 -1.51 12.97 -1.61
C GLY A 66 -0.44 11.90 -1.40
N VAL A 67 0.67 12.22 -0.72
CA VAL A 67 1.76 11.27 -0.49
C VAL A 67 1.52 10.48 0.79
N ILE A 68 1.45 9.15 0.68
CA ILE A 68 1.25 8.23 1.81
C ILE A 68 2.19 7.02 1.73
N ALA A 69 2.43 6.41 2.89
CA ALA A 69 2.89 5.02 2.94
C ALA A 69 1.64 4.13 3.06
N ALA A 70 1.52 3.14 2.19
CA ALA A 70 0.32 2.32 2.13
C ALA A 70 0.19 1.46 3.40
N LYS A 71 -0.93 1.62 4.11
CA LYS A 71 -1.27 0.71 5.21
C LYS A 71 -1.64 -0.65 4.63
N ARG A 72 -0.97 -1.71 5.08
CA ARG A 72 -1.28 -3.09 4.70
C ARG A 72 -2.76 -3.44 4.88
N HIS A 73 -3.29 -4.16 3.91
CA HIS A 73 -4.70 -4.55 3.87
C HIS A 73 -4.88 -5.82 3.04
N VAL A 74 -6.02 -6.47 3.22
CA VAL A 74 -6.47 -7.56 2.35
C VAL A 74 -7.73 -7.10 1.63
N HIS A 75 -7.67 -7.09 0.30
CA HIS A 75 -8.87 -7.00 -0.51
C HIS A 75 -9.59 -8.34 -0.46
N MET A 76 -10.92 -8.32 -0.39
CA MET A 76 -11.77 -9.52 -0.45
C MET A 76 -13.04 -9.24 -1.24
N THR A 77 -13.56 -10.26 -1.92
CA THR A 77 -14.94 -10.24 -2.42
C THR A 77 -15.92 -10.39 -1.26
N PRO A 78 -17.20 -9.98 -1.42
CA PRO A 78 -18.23 -10.23 -0.41
C PRO A 78 -18.39 -11.72 -0.10
N GLU A 79 -18.32 -12.61 -1.10
CA GLU A 79 -18.43 -14.06 -0.88
C GLU A 79 -17.27 -14.60 -0.05
N ASP A 80 -16.04 -14.21 -0.37
CA ASP A 80 -14.84 -14.69 0.34
C ASP A 80 -14.81 -14.16 1.77
N ALA A 81 -15.21 -12.90 1.98
CA ALA A 81 -15.31 -12.32 3.32
C ALA A 81 -16.34 -13.07 4.17
N GLN A 82 -17.51 -13.38 3.60
CA GLN A 82 -18.53 -14.17 4.26
C GLN A 82 -18.04 -15.60 4.58
N ALA A 83 -17.37 -16.26 3.64
CA ALA A 83 -16.82 -17.61 3.82
C ALA A 83 -15.74 -17.66 4.91
N ALA A 84 -14.93 -16.60 5.02
CA ALA A 84 -13.91 -16.45 6.05
C ALA A 84 -14.45 -15.91 7.38
N GLY A 85 -15.74 -15.54 7.46
CA GLY A 85 -16.35 -14.98 8.67
C GLY A 85 -15.82 -13.61 9.07
N VAL A 86 -15.36 -12.81 8.10
CA VAL A 86 -14.83 -11.45 8.33
C VAL A 86 -15.69 -10.38 7.69
N GLN A 87 -15.55 -9.14 8.17
CA GLN A 87 -16.33 -7.99 7.71
C GLN A 87 -15.42 -6.87 7.17
N ASP A 88 -15.99 -5.98 6.36
CA ASP A 88 -15.29 -4.77 5.92
C ASP A 88 -14.77 -3.97 7.13
N LYS A 89 -13.55 -3.43 7.00
CA LYS A 89 -12.80 -2.71 8.03
C LYS A 89 -12.41 -3.51 9.27
N GLN A 90 -12.69 -4.82 9.32
CA GLN A 90 -12.19 -5.66 10.39
C GLN A 90 -10.65 -5.71 10.37
N ILE A 91 -10.05 -5.77 11.56
CA ILE A 91 -8.60 -5.91 11.71
C ILE A 91 -8.26 -7.37 11.97
N VAL A 92 -7.40 -7.93 11.13
CA VAL A 92 -6.91 -9.31 11.22
C VAL A 92 -5.38 -9.34 11.28
N SER A 93 -4.83 -10.54 11.49
CA SER A 93 -3.41 -10.80 11.29
C SER A 93 -3.20 -11.63 10.02
N LEU A 94 -2.03 -11.50 9.39
CA LEU A 94 -1.61 -12.27 8.23
C LEU A 94 -0.28 -12.95 8.52
N ALA A 95 -0.28 -14.26 8.68
CA ALA A 95 0.92 -15.07 8.85
C ALA A 95 1.47 -15.49 7.49
N ILE A 96 2.77 -15.31 7.28
CA ILE A 96 3.44 -15.61 6.02
C ILE A 96 4.71 -16.38 6.29
N GLU A 97 4.85 -17.55 5.66
CA GLU A 97 6.08 -18.33 5.69
C GLU A 97 7.08 -17.85 4.63
N SER A 98 8.32 -17.67 5.06
CA SER A 98 9.42 -17.27 4.20
C SER A 98 10.31 -18.47 3.89
N PRO A 99 10.74 -18.67 2.63
CA PRO A 99 11.71 -19.71 2.30
C PRO A 99 13.11 -19.43 2.86
N ASN A 100 13.36 -18.23 3.38
CA ASN A 100 14.68 -17.75 3.81
C ASN A 100 14.78 -17.59 5.34
N GLY A 101 13.88 -18.22 6.11
CA GLY A 101 13.88 -18.13 7.57
C GLY A 101 13.43 -16.79 8.14
N ARG A 102 12.73 -15.97 7.33
CA ARG A 102 12.19 -14.66 7.73
C ARG A 102 10.65 -14.68 7.80
N SER A 103 10.06 -15.79 8.22
CA SER A 103 8.61 -15.90 8.39
C SER A 103 8.12 -14.86 9.40
N LEU A 104 6.98 -14.22 9.13
CA LEU A 104 6.45 -13.14 9.95
C LEU A 104 4.93 -13.22 10.03
N THR A 105 4.37 -12.67 11.10
CA THR A 105 2.94 -12.40 11.19
C THR A 105 2.74 -10.90 11.25
N PHE A 106 2.09 -10.34 10.23
CA PHE A 106 1.68 -8.95 10.24
C PHE A 106 0.38 -8.81 11.03
N GLY A 107 0.40 -8.01 12.09
CA GLY A 107 -0.81 -7.53 12.74
C GLY A 107 -1.39 -6.31 12.01
N ASP A 108 -2.56 -5.84 12.45
CA ASP A 108 -3.18 -4.60 11.98
C ASP A 108 -3.48 -4.57 10.47
N VAL A 109 -3.75 -5.74 9.88
CA VAL A 109 -4.14 -5.87 8.48
C VAL A 109 -5.62 -5.54 8.35
N VAL A 110 -5.95 -4.52 7.57
CA VAL A 110 -7.34 -4.08 7.38
C VAL A 110 -8.00 -4.95 6.31
N VAL A 111 -9.15 -5.56 6.61
CA VAL A 111 -10.00 -6.20 5.61
C VAL A 111 -10.75 -5.12 4.83
N ARG A 112 -10.69 -5.17 3.49
CA ARG A 112 -11.41 -4.28 2.59
C ARG A 112 -12.29 -5.11 1.65
N VAL A 113 -13.60 -5.01 1.82
CA VAL A 113 -14.57 -5.82 1.07
C VAL A 113 -15.22 -4.99 -0.04
N SER A 114 -15.15 -5.49 -1.28
CA SER A 114 -15.88 -4.90 -2.41
C SER A 114 -16.10 -5.93 -3.50
N ALA A 115 -17.24 -5.86 -4.18
CA ALA A 115 -17.50 -6.65 -5.39
C ALA A 115 -16.55 -6.29 -6.57
N SER A 116 -15.85 -5.16 -6.48
CA SER A 116 -14.86 -4.74 -7.49
C SER A 116 -13.44 -5.25 -7.21
N TYR A 117 -13.24 -6.06 -6.18
CA TYR A 117 -11.93 -6.56 -5.78
C TYR A 117 -11.71 -8.02 -6.19
N ALA A 118 -10.44 -8.40 -6.23
CA ALA A 118 -10.02 -9.80 -6.15
C ALA A 118 -9.37 -10.01 -4.80
N THR A 119 -9.53 -11.20 -4.22
CA THR A 119 -8.98 -11.51 -2.91
C THR A 119 -7.46 -11.56 -2.95
N ALA A 120 -6.82 -10.58 -2.30
CA ALA A 120 -5.36 -10.42 -2.31
C ALA A 120 -4.89 -9.55 -1.14
N ALA A 121 -3.80 -9.97 -0.50
CA ALA A 121 -3.11 -9.14 0.49
C ALA A 121 -2.17 -8.15 -0.21
N HIS A 122 -2.21 -6.90 0.23
CA HIS A 122 -1.38 -5.81 -0.27
C HIS A 122 -0.48 -5.34 0.87
N ILE A 123 0.83 -5.50 0.67
CA ILE A 123 1.90 -5.00 1.54
C ILE A 123 2.87 -4.18 0.69
N ASP A 124 3.56 -3.22 1.29
CA ASP A 124 4.53 -2.41 0.56
C ASP A 124 5.87 -3.14 0.33
N THR A 125 6.80 -2.49 -0.36
CA THR A 125 8.11 -3.08 -0.67
C THR A 125 8.99 -3.25 0.57
N ASP A 126 8.91 -2.36 1.56
CA ASP A 126 9.66 -2.51 2.82
C ASP A 126 9.15 -3.72 3.61
N GLU A 127 7.83 -3.89 3.69
CA GLU A 127 7.17 -5.03 4.31
C GLU A 127 7.51 -6.34 3.59
N SER A 128 7.45 -6.36 2.26
CA SER A 128 7.83 -7.54 1.47
C SER A 128 9.31 -7.90 1.66
N ASN A 129 10.20 -6.90 1.65
CA ASN A 129 11.63 -7.10 1.94
C ASN A 129 11.88 -7.60 3.37
N ALA A 130 10.98 -7.35 4.32
CA ALA A 130 11.09 -7.83 5.69
C ALA A 130 10.96 -9.36 5.80
N LEU A 131 10.21 -10.01 4.90
CA LEU A 131 10.05 -11.46 4.87
C LEU A 131 10.67 -12.16 3.64
N ALA A 132 11.09 -11.42 2.60
CA ALA A 132 11.77 -11.94 1.41
C ALA A 132 11.11 -13.22 0.82
N PRO A 133 9.82 -13.17 0.42
CA PRO A 133 9.04 -14.37 0.10
C PRO A 133 9.37 -15.03 -1.25
N GLY A 134 10.10 -14.33 -2.13
CA GLY A 134 10.27 -14.74 -3.53
C GLY A 134 9.22 -14.11 -4.43
N LYS A 135 8.96 -14.74 -5.59
CA LYS A 135 8.07 -14.17 -6.63
C LYS A 135 6.59 -14.29 -6.31
N GLU A 136 6.22 -15.33 -5.60
CA GLU A 136 4.84 -15.64 -5.25
C GLU A 136 4.81 -16.05 -3.79
N CYS A 137 3.78 -15.60 -3.08
CA CYS A 137 3.68 -15.74 -1.66
C CYS A 137 2.23 -15.92 -1.26
N TYR A 138 1.99 -16.85 -0.34
CA TYR A 138 0.69 -17.11 0.24
C TYR A 138 0.79 -16.91 1.75
N GLY A 139 -0.29 -16.37 2.33
CA GLY A 139 -0.38 -16.15 3.76
C GLY A 139 -1.67 -16.72 4.33
N GLU A 140 -1.64 -17.06 5.61
CA GLU A 140 -2.79 -17.49 6.38
C GLU A 140 -3.38 -16.29 7.13
N MET A 141 -4.66 -16.00 6.89
CA MET A 141 -5.39 -14.99 7.64
C MET A 141 -5.80 -15.55 9.00
N ILE A 142 -5.42 -14.84 10.06
CA ILE A 142 -5.76 -15.19 11.44
C ILE A 142 -6.80 -14.18 11.93
N VAL A 143 -8.02 -14.66 12.14
CA VAL A 143 -9.14 -13.91 12.69
C VAL A 143 -9.09 -14.01 14.22
N LYS A 144 -9.16 -12.88 14.92
CA LYS A 144 -9.20 -12.82 16.38
C LYS A 144 -10.61 -12.99 16.92
#